data_AF-A0A9N9NET3-F1
#
_entry.id   AF-A0A9N9NET3-F1
#
_cell.length_a   1.000
_cell.length_b   1.000
_cell.length_c   1.000
_cell.angle_alpha   90.00
_cell.angle_beta   90.00
_cell.angle_gamma   90.00
#
_symmetry.space_group_name_H-M   'P 1'
#
loop_
_entity.id
_entity.type
_entity.pdbx_description
1 polymer ?
#
loop_
_entity_poly.entity_id
_entity_poly.type
_entity_poly.pdbx_seq_one_letter_code
_entity_poly.pdbx_strand_id
1 'polypeptide(L)'
;RYKLLPMFHNRIRFFADIQAELLMAYAQRIDSSVDAFEKSLSYSFVRSVPNSANSDGKSHTGIEDLKRLCRWLNSAGFVSRTIKEWGEDAFFLELWHEVTLRASRNTSTSPLPSPTSSESSDQLQETSSVYQEEQITVDEGTVFDDPAGSFDSSCEKIQSLIIKNVSKGFFNGLKAYCRKNTWSRSDIYNIDPTIISHQPLCKQPETTATSKDNNVNIEIELSPELYTPLSDLAHSLTFLSNHLPIRVFKSIFKEISKEIEDYLWNRVLMRNQFSEMGGRQFEVDMIKGLFTVGKRWVQKPENYFRRLKDVCVLLTIPSSHQTTSAAKQNNSAQQKTLSQIMRVLFDNDLEITEVHKVLENLSIYHLSPEEARDV
;
A
#
# COMPACT_ATOMS: atom_id res chain seq x y z
N ARG A 1 -12.60 -35.77 -11.55
CA ARG A 1 -11.84 -36.83 -10.84
C ARG A 1 -12.72 -37.66 -9.91
N TYR A 2 -13.65 -37.05 -9.17
CA TYR A 2 -14.63 -37.77 -8.33
C TYR A 2 -15.59 -38.73 -9.06
N LYS A 3 -15.79 -38.55 -10.38
CA LYS A 3 -16.59 -39.49 -11.21
C LYS A 3 -16.08 -40.93 -11.18
N LEU A 4 -14.79 -41.15 -10.86
CA LEU A 4 -14.18 -42.48 -10.74
C LEU A 4 -14.40 -43.13 -9.36
N LEU A 5 -14.95 -42.37 -8.39
CA LEU A 5 -15.29 -42.86 -7.06
C LEU A 5 -16.83 -42.98 -7.00
N PRO A 6 -17.41 -44.16 -7.27
CA PRO A 6 -18.87 -44.31 -7.29
C PRO A 6 -19.48 -44.16 -5.89
N MET A 7 -18.78 -44.63 -4.86
CA MET A 7 -19.26 -44.63 -3.48
C MET A 7 -18.99 -43.30 -2.78
N PHE A 8 -20.03 -42.74 -2.16
CA PHE A 8 -19.98 -41.48 -1.42
C PHE A 8 -18.92 -41.46 -0.31
N HIS A 9 -18.80 -42.53 0.47
CA HIS A 9 -17.79 -42.65 1.53
C HIS A 9 -16.36 -42.46 1.00
N ASN A 10 -16.05 -43.02 -0.18
CA ASN A 10 -14.74 -42.88 -0.80
C ASN A 10 -14.49 -41.43 -1.27
N ARG A 11 -15.54 -40.70 -1.65
CA ARG A 11 -15.43 -39.27 -2.03
C ARG A 11 -15.11 -38.39 -0.82
N ILE A 12 -15.80 -38.59 0.31
CA ILE A 12 -15.50 -37.87 1.56
C ILE A 12 -14.08 -38.18 2.00
N ARG A 13 -13.72 -39.47 2.05
CA ARG A 13 -12.40 -39.88 2.52
C ARG A 13 -11.28 -39.32 1.66
N PHE A 14 -11.44 -39.34 0.34
CA PHE A 14 -10.50 -38.69 -0.57
C PHE A 14 -10.42 -37.16 -0.36
N PHE A 15 -11.55 -36.52 -0.06
CA PHE A 15 -11.59 -35.09 0.23
C PHE A 15 -10.85 -34.76 1.54
N ALA A 16 -11.26 -35.38 2.65
CA ALA A 16 -10.73 -35.09 3.98
C ALA A 16 -9.27 -35.56 4.14
N ASP A 17 -8.98 -36.83 3.83
CA ASP A 17 -7.67 -37.45 4.11
C ASP A 17 -6.59 -37.04 3.10
N ILE A 18 -6.95 -36.47 1.95
CA ILE A 18 -5.96 -36.15 0.89
C ILE A 18 -6.04 -34.69 0.48
N GLN A 19 -7.19 -34.22 0.01
CA GLN A 19 -7.26 -32.86 -0.55
C GLN A 19 -7.14 -31.80 0.54
N ALA A 20 -7.88 -31.92 1.64
CA ALA A 20 -7.83 -30.96 2.74
C ALA A 20 -6.44 -30.94 3.41
N GLU A 21 -5.86 -32.11 3.68
CA GLU A 21 -4.50 -32.22 4.23
C GLU A 21 -3.45 -31.59 3.31
N LEU A 22 -3.54 -31.83 2.00
CA LEU A 22 -2.60 -31.25 1.04
C LEU A 22 -2.71 -29.72 0.98
N LEU A 23 -3.93 -29.18 1.04
CA LEU A 23 -4.16 -27.73 1.07
C LEU A 23 -3.59 -27.10 2.34
N MET A 24 -3.83 -27.70 3.51
CA MET A 24 -3.26 -27.24 4.77
C MET A 24 -1.73 -27.30 4.78
N ALA A 25 -1.14 -28.42 4.33
CA ALA A 25 0.31 -28.56 4.24
C ALA A 25 0.93 -27.52 3.29
N TYR A 26 0.24 -27.20 2.19
CA TYR A 26 0.69 -26.16 1.27
C TYR A 26 0.61 -24.75 1.87
N ALA A 27 -0.49 -24.42 2.57
CA ALA A 27 -0.63 -23.15 3.30
C ALA A 27 0.50 -22.98 4.32
N GLN A 28 0.73 -23.99 5.17
CA GLN A 28 1.81 -23.99 6.16
C GLN A 28 3.20 -23.82 5.53
N ARG A 29 3.44 -24.41 4.35
CA ARG A 29 4.70 -24.26 3.62
C ARG A 29 4.90 -22.82 3.13
N ILE A 30 3.86 -22.18 2.62
CA ILE A 30 3.92 -20.77 2.22
C ILE A 30 4.20 -19.92 3.45
N ASP A 31 3.42 -20.07 4.52
CA ASP A 31 3.59 -19.28 5.75
C ASP A 31 4.98 -19.44 6.35
N SER A 32 5.50 -20.67 6.44
CA SER A 32 6.86 -20.92 6.91
C SER A 32 7.93 -20.22 6.06
N SER A 33 7.72 -20.18 4.74
CA SER A 33 8.63 -19.50 3.81
C SER A 33 8.56 -17.97 3.96
N VAL A 34 7.34 -17.45 4.14
CA VAL A 34 7.05 -16.03 4.35
C VAL A 34 7.63 -15.55 5.69
N ASP A 35 7.49 -16.35 6.75
CA ASP A 35 8.05 -16.07 8.07
C ASP A 35 9.57 -16.08 8.07
N ALA A 36 10.19 -17.04 7.37
CA ALA A 36 11.63 -17.09 7.21
C ALA A 36 12.14 -15.85 6.45
N PHE A 37 11.41 -15.42 5.42
CA PHE A 37 11.71 -14.19 4.68
C PHE A 37 11.56 -12.93 5.55
N GLU A 38 10.46 -12.80 6.28
CA GLU A 38 10.21 -11.68 7.20
C GLU A 38 11.31 -11.55 8.26
N LYS A 39 11.72 -12.69 8.83
CA LYS A 39 12.87 -12.76 9.75
C LYS A 39 14.13 -12.27 9.05
N SER A 40 14.45 -12.78 7.86
CA SER A 40 15.63 -12.35 7.09
C SER A 40 15.63 -10.84 6.79
N LEU A 41 14.48 -10.29 6.39
CA LEU A 41 14.30 -8.87 6.11
C LEU A 41 14.53 -8.01 7.37
N SER A 42 14.13 -8.51 8.54
CA SER A 42 14.34 -7.87 9.84
C SER A 42 15.79 -8.01 10.33
N TYR A 43 16.39 -9.20 10.25
CA TYR A 43 17.75 -9.49 10.71
C TYR A 43 18.85 -8.91 9.82
N SER A 44 18.56 -8.55 8.57
CA SER A 44 19.44 -7.71 7.75
C SER A 44 19.85 -6.39 8.46
N PHE A 45 19.12 -5.98 9.50
CA PHE A 45 19.48 -4.87 10.39
C PHE A 45 20.65 -5.17 11.34
N VAL A 46 20.82 -6.43 11.79
CA VAL A 46 21.82 -6.83 12.81
C VAL A 46 23.16 -7.26 12.19
N ARG A 47 23.16 -7.73 10.93
CA ARG A 47 24.38 -8.16 10.22
C ARG A 47 24.83 -7.15 9.17
N SER A 48 24.95 -5.88 9.54
CA SER A 48 25.81 -4.95 8.81
C SER A 48 27.23 -5.06 9.36
N VAL A 49 27.88 -6.20 9.09
CA VAL A 49 29.32 -6.36 9.36
C VAL A 49 30.08 -5.50 8.34
N PRO A 50 30.97 -4.57 8.76
CA PRO A 50 31.54 -3.55 7.87
C PRO A 50 32.54 -4.02 6.79
N ASN A 51 32.61 -5.32 6.45
CA ASN A 51 33.72 -5.84 5.63
C ASN A 51 33.34 -6.78 4.49
N SER A 52 32.15 -6.65 3.89
CA SER A 52 31.87 -7.29 2.59
C SER A 52 31.79 -6.24 1.50
N ALA A 53 32.96 -5.69 1.18
CA ALA A 53 33.24 -5.03 -0.08
C ALA A 53 33.70 -6.10 -1.08
N ASN A 54 32.77 -6.92 -1.56
CA ASN A 54 32.91 -7.54 -2.89
C ASN A 54 31.76 -7.01 -3.73
N SER A 55 32.15 -6.26 -4.75
CA SER A 55 31.35 -5.68 -5.82
C SER A 55 30.48 -6.75 -6.52
N ASP A 56 29.33 -6.30 -7.03
CA ASP A 56 28.37 -7.00 -7.91
C ASP A 56 27.17 -7.75 -7.28
N GLY A 57 27.03 -7.78 -5.95
CA GLY A 57 25.92 -8.49 -5.29
C GLY A 57 24.69 -7.68 -4.84
N LYS A 58 24.73 -6.33 -4.88
CA LYS A 58 23.73 -5.49 -4.16
C LYS A 58 22.43 -5.21 -4.91
N SER A 59 22.42 -5.26 -6.24
CA SER A 59 21.24 -4.90 -7.05
C SER A 59 20.33 -6.09 -7.35
N HIS A 60 20.88 -7.31 -7.31
CA HIS A 60 20.14 -8.52 -7.67
C HIS A 60 19.31 -9.09 -6.51
N THR A 61 19.60 -8.75 -5.26
CA THR A 61 18.85 -9.27 -4.10
C THR A 61 17.45 -8.67 -4.02
N GLY A 62 17.29 -7.36 -4.24
CA GLY A 62 15.99 -6.69 -4.11
C GLY A 62 14.94 -7.23 -5.10
N ILE A 63 15.29 -7.33 -6.38
CA ILE A 63 14.35 -7.86 -7.40
C ILE A 63 14.13 -9.36 -7.20
N GLU A 64 15.13 -10.13 -6.79
CA GLU A 64 14.96 -11.56 -6.53
C GLU A 64 14.05 -11.82 -5.32
N ASP A 65 14.13 -10.98 -4.29
CA ASP A 65 13.22 -10.98 -3.16
C ASP A 65 11.78 -10.66 -3.61
N LEU A 66 11.59 -9.64 -4.45
CA LEU A 66 10.28 -9.33 -5.03
C LEU A 66 9.73 -10.47 -5.89
N LYS A 67 10.57 -11.16 -6.68
CA LYS A 67 10.16 -12.34 -7.45
C LYS A 67 9.63 -13.45 -6.55
N ARG A 68 10.31 -13.73 -5.43
CA ARG A 68 9.89 -14.75 -4.46
C ARG A 68 8.55 -14.38 -3.82
N LEU A 69 8.40 -13.14 -3.37
CA LEU A 69 7.15 -12.62 -2.80
C LEU A 69 5.99 -12.68 -3.81
N CYS A 70 6.21 -12.21 -5.04
CA CYS A 70 5.18 -12.26 -6.09
C CYS A 70 4.80 -13.71 -6.45
N ARG A 71 5.76 -14.64 -6.43
CA ARG A 71 5.47 -16.06 -6.65
C ARG A 71 4.55 -16.61 -5.56
N TRP A 72 4.89 -16.38 -4.28
CA TRP A 72 4.05 -16.82 -3.18
C TRP A 72 2.67 -16.17 -3.19
N LEU A 73 2.59 -14.86 -3.47
CA LEU A 73 1.32 -14.13 -3.54
C LEU A 73 0.42 -14.68 -4.65
N ASN A 74 0.96 -14.89 -5.86
CA ASN A 74 0.20 -15.45 -6.96
C ASN A 74 -0.22 -16.90 -6.67
N SER A 75 0.65 -17.70 -6.06
CA SER A 75 0.31 -19.08 -5.66
C SER A 75 -0.79 -19.13 -4.60
N ALA A 76 -0.65 -18.40 -3.50
CA ALA A 76 -1.65 -18.34 -2.44
C ALA A 76 -2.98 -17.77 -2.95
N GLY A 77 -2.94 -16.69 -3.72
CA GLY A 77 -4.14 -16.07 -4.28
C GLY A 77 -4.85 -16.95 -5.31
N PHE A 78 -4.11 -17.73 -6.10
CA PHE A 78 -4.69 -18.72 -7.01
C PHE A 78 -5.39 -19.84 -6.25
N VAL A 79 -4.74 -20.38 -5.21
CA VAL A 79 -5.32 -21.47 -4.40
C VAL A 79 -6.54 -20.97 -3.61
N SER A 80 -6.47 -19.79 -2.98
CA SER A 80 -7.63 -19.18 -2.30
C SER A 80 -8.84 -19.05 -3.23
N ARG A 81 -8.66 -18.50 -4.44
CA ARG A 81 -9.74 -18.37 -5.41
C ARG A 81 -10.30 -19.73 -5.83
N THR A 82 -9.43 -20.70 -6.10
CA THR A 82 -9.83 -22.05 -6.50
C THR A 82 -10.64 -22.73 -5.39
N ILE A 83 -10.22 -22.59 -4.14
CA ILE A 83 -10.92 -23.16 -2.97
C ILE A 83 -12.31 -22.52 -2.81
N LYS A 84 -12.42 -21.20 -3.00
CA LYS A 84 -13.72 -20.50 -2.95
C LYS A 84 -14.65 -20.95 -4.08
N GLU A 85 -14.12 -21.09 -5.31
CA GLU A 85 -14.87 -21.64 -6.44
C GLU A 85 -15.33 -23.08 -6.16
N TRP A 86 -14.56 -23.88 -5.41
CA TRP A 86 -14.99 -25.21 -4.98
C TRP A 86 -16.10 -25.17 -3.92
N GLY A 87 -16.08 -24.17 -3.03
CA GLY A 87 -17.17 -23.95 -2.07
C GLY A 87 -18.51 -23.62 -2.73
N GLU A 88 -18.49 -23.03 -3.92
CA GLU A 88 -19.69 -22.69 -4.70
C GLU A 88 -20.11 -23.79 -5.70
N ASP A 89 -19.29 -24.83 -5.91
CA ASP A 89 -19.58 -25.91 -6.85
C ASP A 89 -20.69 -26.82 -6.27
N ALA A 90 -21.75 -27.03 -7.07
CA ALA A 90 -22.87 -27.91 -6.75
C ALA A 90 -22.41 -29.28 -6.25
N PHE A 91 -21.35 -29.85 -6.83
CA PHE A 91 -20.81 -31.14 -6.39
C PHE A 91 -20.35 -31.11 -4.92
N PHE A 92 -19.63 -30.07 -4.53
CA PHE A 92 -19.09 -29.97 -3.17
C PHE A 92 -20.15 -29.51 -2.17
N LEU A 93 -21.11 -28.67 -2.59
CA LEU A 93 -22.27 -28.32 -1.78
C LEU A 93 -23.14 -29.54 -1.48
N GLU A 94 -23.42 -30.39 -2.46
CA GLU A 94 -24.12 -31.66 -2.26
C GLU A 94 -23.33 -32.60 -1.34
N LEU A 95 -22.01 -32.71 -1.55
CA LEU A 95 -21.13 -33.52 -0.72
C LEU A 95 -21.17 -33.05 0.75
N TRP A 96 -21.10 -31.75 0.98
CA TRP A 96 -21.14 -31.14 2.30
C TRP A 96 -22.51 -31.30 2.97
N HIS A 97 -23.59 -31.05 2.22
CA HIS A 97 -24.95 -31.23 2.72
C HIS A 97 -25.19 -32.67 3.22
N GLU A 98 -24.76 -33.67 2.43
CA GLU A 98 -24.90 -35.08 2.81
C GLU A 98 -23.99 -35.45 4.01
N VAL A 99 -22.80 -34.83 4.15
CA VAL A 99 -21.96 -34.97 5.36
C VAL A 99 -22.70 -34.43 6.59
N THR A 100 -23.26 -33.22 6.50
CA THR A 100 -23.98 -32.56 7.60
C THR A 100 -25.24 -33.32 7.98
N LEU A 101 -26.02 -33.82 7.02
CA LEU A 101 -27.20 -34.66 7.26
C LEU A 101 -26.85 -36.00 7.94
N ARG A 102 -25.70 -36.60 7.61
CA ARG A 102 -25.26 -37.84 8.27
C ARG A 102 -24.71 -37.57 9.67
N ALA A 103 -24.02 -36.45 9.86
CA ALA A 103 -23.57 -36.02 11.17
C ALA A 103 -24.77 -35.77 12.10
N SER A 104 -25.80 -35.07 11.63
CA SER A 104 -27.01 -34.80 12.43
C SER A 104 -27.77 -36.07 12.80
N ARG A 105 -27.93 -37.02 11.86
CA ARG A 105 -28.53 -38.33 12.13
C ARG A 105 -27.78 -39.12 13.19
N ASN A 106 -26.45 -39.06 13.17
CA ASN A 106 -25.62 -39.72 14.17
C ASN A 106 -25.69 -39.05 15.55
N THR A 107 -25.89 -37.72 15.62
CA THR A 107 -26.06 -37.01 16.89
C THR A 107 -27.45 -37.19 17.51
N SER A 108 -28.48 -37.43 16.70
CA SER A 108 -29.82 -37.77 17.19
C SER A 108 -29.93 -39.23 17.68
N THR A 109 -28.97 -40.08 17.33
CA THR A 109 -28.83 -41.43 17.88
C THR A 109 -27.83 -41.44 19.05
N SER A 110 -28.35 -41.23 20.26
CA SER A 110 -27.72 -41.61 21.53
C SER A 110 -27.24 -43.09 21.50
N PRO A 111 -26.18 -43.48 22.24
CA PRO A 111 -25.54 -44.79 22.05
C PRO A 111 -26.30 -45.97 22.67
N LEU A 112 -26.27 -47.11 21.95
CA LEU A 112 -26.54 -48.52 22.34
C LEU A 112 -28.01 -49.01 22.36
N PRO A 113 -28.28 -50.30 22.00
CA PRO A 113 -27.90 -51.44 22.85
C PRO A 113 -27.26 -52.65 22.14
N SER A 114 -26.49 -53.41 22.91
CA SER A 114 -25.92 -54.73 22.58
C SER A 114 -27.01 -55.78 22.26
N PRO A 115 -26.68 -56.84 21.50
CA PRO A 115 -27.64 -57.88 21.13
C PRO A 115 -27.57 -59.07 22.09
N THR A 116 -28.61 -59.34 22.88
CA THR A 116 -28.97 -60.71 23.30
C THR A 116 -30.45 -60.77 23.73
N SER A 117 -31.26 -61.48 22.93
CA SER A 117 -32.39 -62.37 23.27
C SER A 117 -33.20 -62.14 24.56
N SER A 118 -34.53 -61.96 24.44
CA SER A 118 -35.55 -63.02 24.67
C SER A 118 -36.97 -62.44 24.94
N GLU A 119 -37.93 -62.93 24.15
CA GLU A 119 -39.39 -63.13 24.34
C GLU A 119 -40.27 -62.16 25.18
N SER A 120 -41.34 -61.72 24.50
CA SER A 120 -42.78 -61.83 24.88
C SER A 120 -43.61 -60.52 24.92
N SER A 121 -44.59 -60.53 24.02
CA SER A 121 -45.98 -60.03 24.04
C SER A 121 -46.37 -58.59 24.44
N ASP A 122 -47.18 -58.03 23.52
CA ASP A 122 -48.29 -57.08 23.68
C ASP A 122 -48.03 -55.70 24.31
N GLN A 123 -48.06 -54.66 23.47
CA GLN A 123 -49.20 -53.71 23.44
C GLN A 123 -49.03 -52.67 22.32
N LEU A 124 -50.12 -52.48 21.57
CA LEU A 124 -50.36 -51.39 20.65
C LEU A 124 -50.36 -50.06 21.42
N GLN A 125 -49.55 -49.09 20.98
CA GLN A 125 -49.89 -47.68 21.15
C GLN A 125 -49.32 -46.86 19.98
N GLU A 126 -50.24 -46.52 19.08
CA GLU A 126 -50.17 -45.34 18.24
C GLU A 126 -49.78 -44.14 19.11
N THR A 127 -48.69 -43.45 18.79
CA THR A 127 -48.60 -42.02 19.05
C THR A 127 -48.07 -41.31 17.83
N SER A 128 -48.91 -40.39 17.38
CA SER A 128 -48.84 -39.56 16.21
C SER A 128 -47.53 -38.79 16.05
N SER A 129 -47.14 -38.71 14.78
CA SER A 129 -46.34 -37.66 14.16
C SER A 129 -46.40 -36.30 14.87
N VAL A 130 -45.24 -35.82 15.30
CA VAL A 130 -44.94 -34.40 15.33
C VAL A 130 -43.68 -34.21 14.51
N TYR A 131 -43.86 -33.85 13.24
CA TYR A 131 -42.82 -33.26 12.42
C TYR A 131 -42.46 -31.92 13.05
N GLN A 132 -41.49 -31.91 13.95
CA GLN A 132 -40.72 -30.70 14.22
C GLN A 132 -39.61 -30.67 13.19
N GLU A 133 -39.83 -29.88 12.13
CA GLU A 133 -38.73 -29.28 11.39
C GLU A 133 -37.91 -28.46 12.39
N GLU A 134 -36.89 -29.08 12.99
CA GLU A 134 -35.77 -28.34 13.54
C GLU A 134 -35.19 -27.56 12.36
N GLN A 135 -35.44 -26.25 12.34
CA GLN A 135 -34.65 -25.30 11.57
C GLN A 135 -33.21 -25.45 12.04
N ILE A 136 -32.47 -26.30 11.33
CA ILE A 136 -31.02 -26.35 11.42
C ILE A 136 -30.57 -24.96 10.99
N THR A 137 -30.15 -24.13 11.95
CA THR A 137 -29.28 -22.98 11.65
C THR A 137 -27.96 -23.59 11.22
N VAL A 138 -27.91 -24.09 9.98
CA VAL A 138 -26.67 -24.53 9.35
C VAL A 138 -25.83 -23.26 9.32
N ASP A 139 -24.77 -23.25 10.13
CA ASP A 139 -23.69 -22.30 10.01
C ASP A 139 -23.42 -22.10 8.51
N GLU A 140 -23.69 -20.88 8.01
CA GLU A 140 -23.89 -20.58 6.58
C GLU A 140 -22.61 -20.79 5.75
N GLY A 141 -21.52 -21.20 6.41
CA GLY A 141 -20.19 -21.41 5.86
C GLY A 141 -19.97 -22.77 5.21
N THR A 142 -19.06 -22.77 4.24
CA THR A 142 -18.58 -23.98 3.57
C THR A 142 -17.36 -24.55 4.30
N VAL A 143 -17.10 -25.85 4.13
CA VAL A 143 -15.86 -26.51 4.63
C VAL A 143 -14.57 -25.87 4.10
N PHE A 144 -14.68 -25.00 3.09
CA PHE A 144 -13.58 -24.34 2.43
C PHE A 144 -13.28 -22.94 2.97
N ASP A 145 -14.15 -22.38 3.81
CA ASP A 145 -14.02 -21.00 4.27
C ASP A 145 -12.78 -20.81 5.15
N ASP A 146 -12.53 -21.75 6.07
CA ASP A 146 -11.35 -21.74 6.94
C ASP A 146 -10.03 -21.85 6.15
N PRO A 147 -9.83 -22.86 5.26
CA PRO A 147 -8.67 -22.90 4.38
C PRO A 147 -8.52 -21.66 3.48
N ALA A 148 -9.62 -21.15 2.92
CA ALA A 148 -9.59 -19.95 2.08
C ALA A 148 -9.13 -18.72 2.87
N GLY A 149 -9.64 -18.56 4.10
CA GLY A 149 -9.25 -17.49 5.03
C GLY A 149 -7.77 -17.54 5.41
N SER A 150 -7.20 -18.74 5.57
CA SER A 150 -5.75 -18.92 5.79
C SER A 150 -4.93 -18.39 4.61
N PHE A 151 -5.25 -18.79 3.37
CA PHE A 151 -4.54 -18.29 2.18
C PHE A 151 -4.72 -16.79 1.96
N ASP A 152 -5.90 -16.24 2.26
CA ASP A 152 -6.16 -14.80 2.19
C ASP A 152 -5.28 -14.04 3.20
N SER A 153 -5.19 -14.53 4.43
CA SER A 153 -4.31 -13.99 5.47
C SER A 153 -2.84 -14.02 5.03
N SER A 154 -2.39 -15.13 4.42
CA SER A 154 -1.04 -15.21 3.83
C SER A 154 -0.86 -14.17 2.72
N CYS A 155 -1.87 -13.95 1.86
CA CYS A 155 -1.81 -12.95 0.80
C CYS A 155 -1.66 -11.52 1.35
N GLU A 156 -2.41 -11.17 2.39
CA GLU A 156 -2.31 -9.85 3.06
C GLU A 156 -0.93 -9.65 3.68
N LYS A 157 -0.40 -10.69 4.34
CA LYS A 157 0.94 -10.68 4.91
C LYS A 157 2.02 -10.51 3.85
N ILE A 158 1.93 -11.24 2.74
CA ILE A 158 2.89 -11.14 1.63
C ILE A 158 2.84 -9.74 0.99
N GLN A 159 1.64 -9.18 0.78
CA GLN A 159 1.50 -7.80 0.27
C GLN A 159 2.18 -6.79 1.20
N SER A 160 1.99 -6.93 2.51
CA SER A 160 2.65 -6.09 3.51
C SER A 160 4.17 -6.21 3.46
N LEU A 161 4.72 -7.40 3.19
CA LEU A 161 6.15 -7.61 3.02
C LEU A 161 6.70 -7.02 1.72
N ILE A 162 5.93 -7.05 0.63
CA ILE A 162 6.28 -6.36 -0.62
C ILE A 162 6.44 -4.87 -0.36
N ILE A 163 5.45 -4.25 0.30
CA ILE A 163 5.47 -2.82 0.66
C ILE A 163 6.74 -2.52 1.48
N LYS A 164 6.96 -3.25 2.59
CA LYS A 164 8.14 -3.09 3.46
C LYS A 164 9.46 -3.26 2.70
N ASN A 165 9.56 -4.23 1.79
CA ASN A 165 10.78 -4.49 1.03
C ASN A 165 11.12 -3.32 0.10
N VAL A 166 10.15 -2.84 -0.69
CA VAL A 166 10.33 -1.72 -1.62
C VAL A 166 10.65 -0.43 -0.86
N SER A 167 9.85 -0.09 0.16
CA SER A 167 10.06 1.11 0.96
C SER A 167 11.42 1.10 1.65
N LYS A 168 11.82 -0.03 2.25
CA LYS A 168 13.15 -0.18 2.87
C LYS A 168 14.29 0.00 1.85
N GLY A 169 14.14 -0.56 0.65
CA GLY A 169 15.09 -0.37 -0.45
C GLY A 169 15.26 1.11 -0.78
N PHE A 170 14.14 1.80 -1.00
CA PHE A 170 14.12 3.23 -1.31
C PHE A 170 14.70 4.09 -0.18
N PHE A 171 14.30 3.86 1.08
CA PHE A 171 14.80 4.59 2.24
C PHE A 171 16.30 4.43 2.45
N ASN A 172 16.85 3.24 2.14
CA ASN A 172 18.30 3.04 2.20
C ASN A 172 19.03 3.88 1.17
N GLY A 173 18.50 4.02 -0.05
CA GLY A 173 19.04 4.91 -1.08
C GLY A 173 18.88 6.40 -0.74
N LEU A 174 17.79 6.78 -0.07
CA LEU A 174 17.52 8.16 0.35
C LEU A 174 18.43 8.69 1.47
N LYS A 175 19.24 7.85 2.13
CA LYS A 175 20.08 8.29 3.26
C LYS A 175 21.01 9.46 2.92
N ALA A 176 21.53 9.51 1.68
CA ALA A 176 22.34 10.62 1.20
C ALA A 176 21.51 11.91 1.10
N TYR A 177 20.34 11.82 0.48
CA TYR A 177 19.39 12.93 0.36
C TYR A 177 18.94 13.47 1.72
N CYS A 178 18.65 12.61 2.69
CA CYS A 178 18.27 13.04 4.05
C CYS A 178 19.40 13.71 4.84
N ARG A 179 20.66 13.51 4.45
CA ARG A 179 21.84 14.15 5.07
C ARG A 179 22.24 15.45 4.37
N LYS A 180 21.57 15.80 3.27
CA LYS A 180 21.78 17.05 2.54
C LYS A 180 21.54 18.22 3.50
N ASN A 181 22.55 19.09 3.64
CA ASN A 181 22.55 20.23 4.56
C ASN A 181 22.40 21.58 3.83
N THR A 182 22.08 21.55 2.53
CA THR A 182 21.99 22.76 1.71
C THR A 182 20.60 23.42 1.76
N TRP A 183 19.65 22.85 2.52
CA TRP A 183 18.25 23.31 2.56
C TRP A 183 18.08 24.75 3.03
N SER A 184 18.88 25.20 4.01
CA SER A 184 18.82 26.56 4.56
C SER A 184 19.73 27.56 3.83
N ARG A 185 20.54 27.09 2.88
CA ARG A 185 21.49 27.95 2.16
C ARG A 185 20.73 28.83 1.16
N SER A 186 21.07 30.10 1.10
CA SER A 186 20.47 31.05 0.14
C SER A 186 21.24 31.09 -1.19
N ASP A 187 22.49 30.60 -1.18
CA ASP A 187 23.47 30.63 -2.27
C ASP A 187 23.50 29.33 -3.09
N ILE A 188 22.49 28.45 -2.99
CA ILE A 188 22.52 27.08 -3.57
C ILE A 188 22.97 27.08 -5.04
N TYR A 189 22.58 28.09 -5.80
CA TYR A 189 22.90 28.22 -7.22
C TYR A 189 23.77 29.45 -7.56
N ASN A 190 24.18 30.27 -6.58
CA ASN A 190 24.79 31.58 -6.83
C ASN A 190 23.99 32.42 -7.85
N ILE A 191 22.67 32.35 -7.80
CA ILE A 191 21.75 33.08 -8.69
C ILE A 191 21.17 34.27 -7.92
N ASP A 192 21.11 35.41 -8.59
CA ASP A 192 20.38 36.57 -8.11
C ASP A 192 18.87 36.24 -8.01
N PRO A 193 18.23 36.28 -6.83
CA PRO A 193 16.84 35.81 -6.61
C PRO A 193 15.78 36.56 -7.43
N THR A 194 16.17 37.63 -8.12
CA THR A 194 15.35 38.42 -9.05
C THR A 194 15.20 37.79 -10.44
N ILE A 195 16.00 36.79 -10.81
CA ILE A 195 16.02 36.17 -12.16
C ILE A 195 15.12 34.93 -12.23
N ILE A 196 14.75 34.34 -11.09
CA ILE A 196 13.98 33.10 -11.05
C ILE A 196 12.50 33.42 -11.31
N SER A 197 11.90 32.75 -12.30
CA SER A 197 10.45 32.78 -12.51
C SER A 197 9.76 32.12 -11.31
N HIS A 198 9.16 32.93 -10.43
CA HIS A 198 8.52 32.49 -9.19
C HIS A 198 7.16 31.79 -9.37
N GLN A 199 6.83 31.32 -10.57
CA GLN A 199 5.62 30.53 -10.76
C GLN A 199 5.76 29.16 -10.06
N PRO A 200 4.79 28.74 -9.23
CA PRO A 200 4.77 27.37 -8.72
C PRO A 200 4.59 26.41 -9.91
N LEU A 201 5.49 25.44 -10.04
CA LEU A 201 5.54 24.54 -11.20
C LEU A 201 4.28 23.66 -11.29
N CYS A 202 3.58 23.52 -10.16
CA CYS A 202 2.30 22.83 -10.01
C CYS A 202 1.13 23.41 -10.85
N LYS A 203 1.27 24.61 -11.45
CA LYS A 203 0.19 25.28 -12.21
C LYS A 203 0.41 25.39 -13.73
N GLN A 204 1.40 24.74 -14.33
CA GLN A 204 1.57 24.85 -15.79
C GLN A 204 0.74 23.81 -16.57
N PRO A 205 -0.15 24.24 -17.48
CA PRO A 205 -0.67 23.36 -18.52
C PRO A 205 0.42 23.10 -19.57
N GLU A 206 0.62 21.83 -19.92
CA GLU A 206 1.56 21.41 -20.97
C GLU A 206 1.23 22.13 -22.28
N THR A 207 2.09 23.05 -22.73
CA THR A 207 2.04 23.55 -24.12
C THR A 207 3.43 23.80 -24.68
N THR A 208 3.57 23.36 -25.92
CA THR A 208 4.73 23.33 -26.81
C THR A 208 5.36 24.70 -27.10
N ALA A 209 6.69 24.72 -27.03
CA ALA A 209 7.68 25.54 -27.76
C ALA A 209 7.23 26.83 -28.49
N THR A 210 7.85 27.97 -28.12
CA THR A 210 8.83 28.75 -28.93
C THR A 210 8.72 30.24 -28.58
N SER A 211 9.62 30.75 -27.73
CA SER A 211 10.00 32.17 -27.73
C SER A 211 11.48 32.29 -27.33
N LYS A 212 12.31 32.70 -28.30
CA LYS A 212 13.72 33.05 -28.10
C LYS A 212 13.77 34.46 -27.50
N ASP A 213 13.76 34.55 -26.18
CA ASP A 213 14.28 35.71 -25.46
C ASP A 213 15.45 35.24 -24.61
N ASN A 214 16.57 35.99 -24.66
CA ASN A 214 17.83 35.71 -23.96
C ASN A 214 17.72 35.90 -22.43
N ASN A 215 16.63 35.46 -21.82
CA ASN A 215 16.52 35.31 -20.40
C ASN A 215 17.18 33.97 -20.05
N VAL A 216 18.25 33.98 -19.25
CA VAL A 216 18.86 32.74 -18.77
C VAL A 216 17.84 32.08 -17.85
N ASN A 217 16.96 31.25 -18.42
CA ASN A 217 16.08 30.37 -17.66
C ASN A 217 16.98 29.32 -17.01
N ILE A 218 17.45 29.62 -15.80
CA ILE A 218 18.23 28.65 -15.03
C ILE A 218 17.24 27.59 -14.56
N GLU A 219 17.23 26.49 -15.28
CA GLU A 219 16.38 25.36 -14.96
C GLU A 219 16.96 24.63 -13.75
N ILE A 220 16.23 24.64 -12.63
CA ILE A 220 16.61 23.89 -11.44
C ILE A 220 16.54 22.40 -11.78
N GLU A 221 17.68 21.71 -11.61
CA GLU A 221 17.82 20.28 -11.84
C GLU A 221 17.42 19.44 -10.61
N LEU A 222 17.19 18.16 -10.84
CA LEU A 222 16.89 17.19 -9.79
C LEU A 222 18.13 16.96 -8.91
N SER A 223 17.93 16.91 -7.59
CA SER A 223 19.02 16.62 -6.65
C SER A 223 19.73 15.30 -7.01
N PRO A 224 21.06 15.29 -7.17
CA PRO A 224 21.78 14.13 -7.66
C PRO A 224 21.69 12.92 -6.71
N GLU A 225 21.46 13.16 -5.42
CA GLU A 225 21.24 12.13 -4.42
C GLU A 225 19.95 11.32 -4.65
N LEU A 226 19.04 11.81 -5.49
CA LEU A 226 17.77 11.17 -5.81
C LEU A 226 17.84 10.23 -7.02
N TYR A 227 18.86 10.35 -7.89
CA TYR A 227 18.91 9.58 -9.14
C TYR A 227 18.85 8.07 -8.92
N THR A 228 19.75 7.54 -8.09
CA THR A 228 19.79 6.11 -7.77
C THR A 228 18.52 5.62 -7.07
N PRO A 229 18.06 6.21 -5.95
CA PRO A 229 16.86 5.71 -5.27
C PRO A 229 15.60 5.79 -6.14
N LEU A 230 15.42 6.85 -6.93
CA LEU A 230 14.27 6.96 -7.84
C LEU A 230 14.33 5.92 -8.96
N SER A 231 15.52 5.66 -9.50
CA SER A 231 15.73 4.58 -10.47
C SER A 231 15.37 3.22 -9.86
N ASP A 232 15.89 2.89 -8.68
CA ASP A 232 15.62 1.62 -8.00
C ASP A 232 14.13 1.43 -7.67
N LEU A 233 13.46 2.51 -7.25
CA LEU A 233 12.01 2.52 -7.05
C LEU A 233 11.25 2.25 -8.36
N ALA A 234 11.62 2.93 -9.45
CA ALA A 234 11.00 2.74 -10.75
C ALA A 234 11.17 1.29 -11.27
N HIS A 235 12.33 0.68 -11.08
CA HIS A 235 12.56 -0.72 -11.44
C HIS A 235 11.69 -1.67 -10.62
N SER A 236 11.61 -1.45 -9.30
CA SER A 236 10.78 -2.25 -8.39
C SER A 236 9.29 -2.16 -8.76
N LEU A 237 8.79 -0.94 -9.01
CA LEU A 237 7.39 -0.71 -9.41
C LEU A 237 7.09 -1.30 -10.80
N THR A 238 8.04 -1.23 -11.75
CA THR A 238 7.90 -1.87 -13.06
C THR A 238 7.78 -3.37 -12.94
N PHE A 239 8.62 -3.98 -12.10
CA PHE A 239 8.55 -5.40 -11.82
C PHE A 239 7.18 -5.77 -11.24
N LEU A 240 6.74 -5.06 -10.19
CA LEU A 240 5.45 -5.33 -9.54
C LEU A 240 4.26 -5.16 -10.50
N SER A 241 4.26 -4.13 -11.35
CA SER A 241 3.16 -3.90 -12.31
C SER A 241 3.05 -5.00 -13.36
N ASN A 242 4.16 -5.66 -13.69
CA ASN A 242 4.19 -6.74 -14.69
C ASN A 242 3.82 -8.11 -14.10
N HIS A 243 3.98 -8.30 -12.79
CA HIS A 243 3.81 -9.59 -12.13
C HIS A 243 2.60 -9.68 -11.19
N LEU A 244 1.88 -8.58 -10.96
CA LEU A 244 0.70 -8.53 -10.09
C LEU A 244 -0.54 -8.03 -10.84
N PRO A 245 -1.75 -8.50 -10.48
CA PRO A 245 -2.99 -7.92 -10.96
C PRO A 245 -3.08 -6.42 -10.65
N ILE A 246 -3.63 -5.63 -11.57
CA ILE A 246 -3.67 -4.16 -11.45
C ILE A 246 -4.31 -3.65 -10.15
N ARG A 247 -5.32 -4.35 -9.62
CA ARG A 247 -5.98 -4.01 -8.35
C ARG A 247 -5.01 -4.13 -7.16
N VAL A 248 -4.25 -5.23 -7.11
CA VAL A 248 -3.27 -5.50 -6.07
C VAL A 248 -2.10 -4.53 -6.19
N PHE A 249 -1.59 -4.32 -7.40
CA PHE A 249 -0.53 -3.35 -7.67
C PHE A 249 -0.91 -1.93 -7.21
N LYS A 250 -2.11 -1.44 -7.56
CA LYS A 250 -2.57 -0.11 -7.14
C LYS A 250 -2.71 0.02 -5.62
N SER A 251 -3.14 -1.05 -4.95
CA SER A 251 -3.19 -1.09 -3.48
C SER A 251 -1.80 -0.97 -2.89
N ILE A 252 -0.85 -1.77 -3.36
CA ILE A 252 0.56 -1.74 -2.92
C ILE A 252 1.20 -0.38 -3.22
N PHE A 253 0.99 0.18 -4.41
CA PHE A 253 1.51 1.50 -4.80
C PHE A 253 1.01 2.60 -3.86
N LYS A 254 -0.26 2.54 -3.45
CA LYS A 254 -0.86 3.50 -2.51
C LYS A 254 -0.17 3.44 -1.15
N GLU A 255 0.01 2.24 -0.61
CA GLU A 255 0.66 2.05 0.71
C GLU A 255 2.15 2.43 0.67
N ILE A 256 2.87 2.07 -0.40
CA ILE A 256 4.27 2.50 -0.59
C ILE A 256 4.36 4.03 -0.64
N SER A 257 3.46 4.70 -1.37
CA SER A 257 3.46 6.17 -1.46
C SER A 257 3.25 6.81 -0.10
N LYS A 258 2.37 6.25 0.74
CA LYS A 258 2.14 6.71 2.11
C LYS A 258 3.39 6.55 2.98
N GLU A 259 4.05 5.39 2.95
CA GLU A 259 5.29 5.18 3.70
C GLU A 259 6.41 6.14 3.26
N ILE A 260 6.50 6.42 1.95
CA ILE A 260 7.46 7.38 1.41
C ILE A 260 7.16 8.81 1.85
N GLU A 261 5.89 9.23 1.81
CA GLU A 261 5.44 10.54 2.31
C GLU A 261 5.82 10.71 3.78
N ASP A 262 5.48 9.74 4.63
CA ASP A 262 5.80 9.77 6.06
C ASP A 262 7.32 9.77 6.32
N TYR A 263 8.10 9.06 5.52
CA TYR A 263 9.55 9.04 5.66
C TYR A 263 10.17 10.41 5.32
N LEU A 264 9.79 11.00 4.19
CA LEU A 264 10.29 12.31 3.77
C LEU A 264 9.86 13.42 4.73
N TRP A 265 8.63 13.35 5.24
CA TRP A 265 8.14 14.24 6.29
C TRP A 265 9.07 14.22 7.52
N ASN A 266 9.29 13.03 8.07
CA ASN A 266 10.01 12.87 9.33
C ASN A 266 11.54 12.99 9.22
N ARG A 267 12.11 12.82 8.02
CA ARG A 267 13.57 12.77 7.81
C ARG A 267 14.13 13.95 7.04
N VAL A 268 13.31 14.66 6.28
CA VAL A 268 13.73 15.82 5.50
C VAL A 268 13.02 17.06 6.01
N LEU A 269 11.68 17.10 5.97
CA LEU A 269 10.93 18.31 6.31
C LEU A 269 11.13 18.71 7.77
N MET A 270 10.77 17.84 8.72
CA MET A 270 10.81 18.14 10.16
C MET A 270 12.24 18.16 10.76
N ARG A 271 13.27 17.95 9.95
CA ARG A 271 14.67 17.92 10.39
C ARG A 271 15.51 19.06 9.84
N ASN A 272 14.99 19.84 8.92
CA ASN A 272 15.73 20.89 8.24
C ASN A 272 14.95 22.20 8.28
N GLN A 273 15.68 23.30 8.17
CA GLN A 273 15.11 24.61 7.87
C GLN A 273 15.33 24.89 6.39
N PHE A 274 14.36 25.54 5.75
CA PHE A 274 14.38 25.82 4.33
C PHE A 274 14.58 27.31 4.07
N SER A 275 15.47 27.65 3.16
CA SER A 275 15.46 28.94 2.49
C SER A 275 14.41 28.91 1.37
N GLU A 276 14.08 30.08 0.80
CA GLU A 276 13.21 30.16 -0.38
C GLU A 276 13.73 29.28 -1.54
N MET A 277 15.05 29.28 -1.75
CA MET A 277 15.71 28.42 -2.74
C MET A 277 15.72 26.94 -2.35
N GLY A 278 15.84 26.62 -1.06
CA GLY A 278 15.72 25.25 -0.56
C GLY A 278 14.32 24.69 -0.75
N GLY A 279 13.28 25.50 -0.50
CA GLY A 279 11.89 25.15 -0.74
C GLY A 279 11.62 24.89 -2.23
N ARG A 280 12.16 25.73 -3.11
CA ARG A 280 12.12 25.51 -4.57
C ARG A 280 12.85 24.25 -5.00
N GLN A 281 14.01 23.95 -4.42
CA GLN A 281 14.70 22.71 -4.71
C GLN A 281 13.84 21.50 -4.32
N PHE A 282 13.24 21.54 -3.14
CA PHE A 282 12.38 20.46 -2.67
C PHE A 282 11.16 20.26 -3.58
N GLU A 283 10.52 21.35 -4.03
CA GLU A 283 9.42 21.30 -5.01
C GLU A 283 9.87 20.58 -6.30
N VAL A 284 11.03 20.96 -6.84
CA VAL A 284 11.58 20.35 -8.06
C VAL A 284 11.88 18.87 -7.87
N ASP A 285 12.47 18.53 -6.72
CA ASP A 285 12.78 17.15 -6.37
C ASP A 285 11.53 16.26 -6.29
N MET A 286 10.41 16.80 -5.80
CA MET A 286 9.14 16.09 -5.77
C MET A 286 8.49 16.00 -7.16
N ILE A 287 8.42 17.12 -7.91
CA ILE A 287 7.72 17.17 -9.19
C ILE A 287 8.48 16.42 -10.28
N LYS A 288 9.76 16.76 -10.50
CA LYS A 288 10.61 16.13 -11.54
C LYS A 288 11.11 14.75 -11.13
N GLY A 289 11.20 14.48 -9.82
CA GLY A 289 11.63 13.19 -9.29
C GLY A 289 10.45 12.28 -8.95
N LEU A 290 10.03 12.32 -7.68
CA LEU A 290 9.12 11.33 -7.10
C LEU A 290 7.77 11.21 -7.83
N PHE A 291 7.13 12.32 -8.17
CA PHE A 291 5.84 12.32 -8.87
C PHE A 291 6.01 11.83 -10.30
N THR A 292 7.10 12.21 -10.98
CA THR A 292 7.36 11.76 -12.35
C THR A 292 7.54 10.25 -12.45
N VAL A 293 8.17 9.61 -11.45
CA VAL A 293 8.28 8.13 -11.41
C VAL A 293 6.91 7.46 -11.46
N GLY A 294 5.92 7.99 -10.74
CA GLY A 294 4.57 7.41 -10.68
C GLY A 294 3.73 7.54 -11.96
N LYS A 295 4.07 8.48 -12.86
CA LYS A 295 3.27 8.78 -14.07
C LYS A 295 3.08 7.59 -15.00
N ARG A 296 4.01 6.63 -14.97
CA ARG A 296 3.93 5.41 -15.79
C ARG A 296 2.71 4.55 -15.44
N TRP A 297 2.24 4.59 -14.20
CA TRP A 297 1.17 3.71 -13.72
C TRP A 297 -0.10 4.45 -13.26
N VAL A 298 0.04 5.72 -12.89
CA VAL A 298 -1.07 6.53 -12.39
C VAL A 298 -1.05 7.89 -13.07
N GLN A 299 -2.24 8.38 -13.45
CA GLN A 299 -2.41 9.67 -14.13
C GLN A 299 -1.96 10.88 -13.29
N LYS A 300 -2.26 10.85 -11.98
CA LYS A 300 -1.98 11.94 -11.03
C LYS A 300 -1.25 11.40 -9.80
N PRO A 301 0.05 11.06 -9.92
CA PRO A 301 0.83 10.49 -8.83
C PRO A 301 0.92 11.43 -7.62
N GLU A 302 0.88 12.75 -7.82
CA GLU A 302 0.86 13.76 -6.77
C GLU A 302 -0.33 13.61 -5.80
N ASN A 303 -1.43 12.96 -6.21
CA ASN A 303 -2.58 12.72 -5.34
C ASN A 303 -2.37 11.59 -4.32
N TYR A 304 -1.27 10.85 -4.42
CA TYR A 304 -0.82 9.86 -3.44
C TYR A 304 0.13 10.45 -2.39
N PHE A 305 0.60 11.69 -2.63
CA PHE A 305 1.53 12.43 -1.78
C PHE A 305 0.91 13.78 -1.41
N ARG A 306 -0.32 13.75 -0.88
CA ARG A 306 -1.15 14.97 -0.76
C ARG A 306 -0.57 15.96 0.24
N ARG A 307 -0.02 15.48 1.35
CA ARG A 307 0.63 16.35 2.36
C ARG A 307 1.90 16.94 1.77
N LEU A 308 2.73 16.14 1.09
CA LEU A 308 3.94 16.65 0.43
C LEU A 308 3.64 17.66 -0.68
N LYS A 309 2.57 17.44 -1.46
CA LYS A 309 2.14 18.38 -2.49
C LYS A 309 1.80 19.75 -1.87
N ASP A 310 1.06 19.75 -0.78
CA ASP A 310 0.68 20.96 -0.07
C ASP A 310 1.89 21.64 0.58
N VAL A 311 2.86 20.87 1.11
CA VAL A 311 4.13 21.40 1.61
C VAL A 311 4.94 22.07 0.51
N CYS A 312 4.99 21.50 -0.70
CA CYS A 312 5.68 22.13 -1.82
C CYS A 312 5.08 23.50 -2.14
N VAL A 313 3.76 23.65 -2.00
CA VAL A 313 3.10 24.96 -2.15
C VAL A 313 3.50 25.90 -1.01
N LEU A 314 3.48 25.44 0.24
CA LEU A 314 3.80 26.25 1.41
C LEU A 314 5.26 26.74 1.42
N LEU A 315 6.21 25.88 1.08
CA LEU A 315 7.65 26.20 1.04
C LEU A 315 8.04 27.14 -0.11
N THR A 316 7.17 27.33 -1.10
CA THR A 316 7.45 28.15 -2.29
C THR A 316 6.69 29.48 -2.30
N ILE A 317 6.03 29.81 -1.19
CA ILE A 317 5.36 31.08 -1.02
C ILE A 317 6.40 32.21 -0.92
N PRO A 318 6.25 33.30 -1.71
CA PRO A 318 7.18 34.43 -1.68
C PRO A 318 7.27 35.09 -0.30
N SER A 319 8.50 35.36 0.12
CA SER A 319 8.84 36.02 1.39
C SER A 319 8.45 37.50 1.43
N SER A 320 8.41 38.18 0.28
CA SER A 320 8.01 39.60 0.13
C SER A 320 7.06 39.80 -1.04
N HIS A 321 6.26 40.88 -1.00
CA HIS A 321 5.49 41.33 -2.15
C HIS A 321 6.47 41.67 -3.27
N GLN A 322 6.62 40.79 -4.25
CA GLN A 322 7.35 41.13 -5.45
C GLN A 322 6.58 42.26 -6.15
N THR A 323 7.12 43.47 -6.08
CA THR A 323 6.82 44.51 -7.06
C THR A 323 7.46 44.05 -8.38
N THR A 324 6.82 43.11 -9.06
CA THR A 324 7.05 42.93 -10.49
C THR A 324 6.56 44.22 -11.15
N SER A 325 7.50 45.07 -11.56
CA SER A 325 7.23 46.32 -12.28
C SER A 325 6.57 46.13 -13.67
N ALA A 326 5.93 44.98 -13.90
CA ALA A 326 5.27 44.60 -15.14
C ALA A 326 3.80 44.15 -14.98
N ALA A 327 3.22 44.17 -13.77
CA ALA A 327 1.82 43.79 -13.55
C ALA A 327 0.93 44.98 -13.16
N LYS A 328 0.89 46.01 -14.02
CA LYS A 328 -0.31 46.86 -14.10
C LYS A 328 -1.29 46.12 -15.02
N GLN A 329 -2.47 45.83 -14.47
CA GLN A 329 -3.62 45.15 -15.10
C GLN A 329 -3.60 43.63 -14.96
N ASN A 330 -4.07 43.14 -13.80
CA ASN A 330 -5.21 42.23 -13.74
C ASN A 330 -5.67 42.05 -12.28
N ASN A 331 -6.94 42.35 -12.02
CA ASN A 331 -7.61 42.13 -10.75
C ASN A 331 -7.89 40.62 -10.56
N SER A 332 -6.88 39.82 -10.24
CA SER A 332 -7.08 38.42 -9.85
C SER A 332 -6.04 37.98 -8.83
N ALA A 333 -6.51 37.69 -7.61
CA ALA A 333 -5.81 37.09 -6.48
C ALA A 333 -4.49 37.79 -6.08
N GLN A 334 -4.60 38.76 -5.18
CA GLN A 334 -3.46 39.31 -4.45
C GLN A 334 -2.73 38.14 -3.76
N GLN A 335 -1.56 37.75 -4.28
CA GLN A 335 -0.78 36.64 -3.71
C GLN A 335 -0.43 37.00 -2.27
N LYS A 336 -0.88 36.16 -1.32
CA LYS A 336 -0.57 36.34 0.10
C LYS A 336 0.91 36.03 0.32
N THR A 337 1.63 36.94 0.96
CA THR A 337 3.05 36.75 1.31
C THR A 337 3.19 35.79 2.48
N LEU A 338 4.36 35.15 2.61
CA LEU A 338 4.69 34.29 3.76
C LEU A 338 4.39 34.99 5.10
N SER A 339 4.74 36.27 5.25
CA SER A 339 4.48 37.03 6.48
C SER A 339 2.99 37.17 6.84
N GLN A 340 2.12 37.26 5.83
CA GLN A 340 0.66 37.31 6.05
C GLN A 340 0.13 35.96 6.49
N ILE A 341 0.70 34.87 5.97
CA ILE A 341 0.30 33.50 6.28
C ILE A 341 0.79 33.10 7.67
N MET A 342 2.03 33.44 8.03
CA MET A 342 2.55 33.23 9.38
C MET A 342 1.70 33.96 10.43
N ARG A 343 1.26 35.19 10.15
CA ARG A 343 0.38 35.93 11.08
C ARG A 343 -0.92 35.17 11.33
N VAL A 344 -1.55 34.63 10.29
CA VAL A 344 -2.80 33.86 10.41
C VAL A 344 -2.58 32.51 11.08
N LEU A 345 -1.49 31.81 10.74
CA LEU A 345 -1.21 30.48 11.29
C LEU A 345 -0.90 30.56 12.78
N PHE A 346 -0.11 31.53 13.23
CA PHE A 346 0.30 31.66 14.63
C PHE A 346 -0.64 32.54 15.48
N ASP A 347 -1.78 32.96 14.93
CA ASP A 347 -2.81 33.64 15.69
C ASP A 347 -3.55 32.63 16.58
N ASN A 348 -3.44 32.79 17.89
CA ASN A 348 -4.10 31.91 18.86
C ASN A 348 -5.58 32.28 19.08
N ASP A 349 -5.99 33.47 18.65
CA ASP A 349 -7.35 33.98 18.81
C ASP A 349 -8.26 33.61 17.62
N LEU A 350 -7.68 33.06 16.55
CA LEU A 350 -8.39 32.70 15.33
C LEU A 350 -8.95 31.27 15.39
N GLU A 351 -10.19 31.10 14.91
CA GLU A 351 -10.77 29.77 14.80
C GLU A 351 -10.03 28.90 13.76
N ILE A 352 -9.88 27.60 14.06
CA ILE A 352 -9.25 26.61 13.17
C ILE A 352 -9.89 26.62 11.76
N THR A 353 -11.20 26.86 11.67
CA THR A 353 -11.93 26.91 10.40
C THR A 353 -11.51 28.07 9.51
N GLU A 354 -11.12 29.21 10.08
CA GLU A 354 -10.65 30.38 9.35
C GLU A 354 -9.22 30.17 8.84
N VAL A 355 -8.37 29.53 9.64
CA VAL A 355 -7.03 29.09 9.22
C VAL A 355 -7.14 28.14 8.02
N HIS A 356 -8.06 27.16 8.08
CA HIS A 356 -8.32 26.26 6.96
C HIS A 356 -8.77 27.00 5.70
N LYS A 357 -9.70 27.96 5.79
CA LYS A 357 -10.10 28.77 4.63
C LYS A 357 -8.93 29.53 4.01
N VAL A 358 -7.99 30.03 4.83
CA VAL A 358 -6.80 30.70 4.33
C VAL A 358 -5.87 29.74 3.59
N LEU A 359 -5.69 28.52 4.10
CA LEU A 359 -4.92 27.46 3.44
C LEU A 359 -5.58 27.00 2.13
N GLU A 360 -6.91 26.82 2.12
CA GLU A 360 -7.65 26.45 0.91
C GLU A 360 -7.53 27.49 -0.20
N ASN A 361 -7.53 28.78 0.15
CA ASN A 361 -7.28 29.87 -0.79
C ASN A 361 -5.89 29.80 -1.44
N LEU A 362 -4.93 29.15 -0.78
CA LEU A 362 -3.57 28.90 -1.29
C LEU A 362 -3.46 27.56 -2.02
N SER A 363 -4.57 26.83 -2.19
CA SER A 363 -4.59 25.47 -2.74
C SER A 363 -3.93 24.41 -1.84
N ILE A 364 -3.93 24.62 -0.52
CA ILE A 364 -3.52 23.65 0.51
C ILE A 364 -4.80 23.08 1.13
N TYR A 365 -4.98 21.75 1.06
CA TYR A 365 -6.25 21.09 1.42
C TYR A 365 -6.10 19.92 2.41
N HIS A 366 -4.89 19.38 2.56
CA HIS A 366 -4.60 18.12 3.25
C HIS A 366 -3.67 18.28 4.45
N LEU A 367 -3.00 19.42 4.58
CA LEU A 367 -2.24 19.76 5.79
C LEU A 367 -3.19 20.15 6.92
N SER A 368 -2.95 19.60 8.11
CA SER A 368 -3.59 20.13 9.32
C SER A 368 -3.00 21.51 9.65
N PRO A 369 -3.71 22.36 10.43
CA PRO A 369 -3.18 23.65 10.84
C PRO A 369 -1.91 23.52 11.70
N GLU A 370 -1.80 22.44 12.47
CA GLU A 370 -0.59 22.13 13.26
C GLU A 370 0.57 21.77 12.34
N GLU A 371 0.35 20.89 11.37
CA GLU A 371 1.36 20.52 10.38
C GLU A 371 1.81 21.72 9.53
N ALA A 372 0.89 22.61 9.19
CA ALA A 372 1.20 23.84 8.46
C ALA A 372 1.93 24.89 9.31
N ARG A 373 1.87 24.81 10.65
CA ARG A 373 2.68 25.63 11.56
C ARG A 373 4.08 25.04 11.76
N ASP A 374 4.19 23.72 11.75
CA ASP A 374 5.46 23.00 11.91
C ASP A 374 6.36 23.11 10.68
N VAL A 375 5.75 23.15 9.48
CA VAL A 375 6.40 23.40 8.18
C VAL A 375 6.65 24.88 7.99
#